data_AF-A0AAD2B9J2-F1
#
_entry.id   AF-A0AAD2B9J2-F1
#
_cell.length_a   1.000
_cell.length_b   1.000
_cell.length_c   1.000
_cell.angle_alpha   90.00
_cell.angle_beta   90.00
_cell.angle_gamma   90.00
#
_symmetry.space_group_name_H-M   'P 1'
#
loop_
_entity.id
_entity.type
_entity.pdbx_description
1 polymer ?
#
loop_
_entity_poly.entity_id
_entity_poly.type
_entity_poly.pdbx_seq_one_letter_code
_entity_poly.pdbx_strand_id
1 'polypeptide(L)' 'MPADKLGQYIHSDLFLKRANEAVAKAVRELEANGIKPVYITRRHQGLSHTNKSAGKEQQ' A
#
# COMPACT_ATOMS: atom_id res chain seq x y z
N MET A 1 -24.36 -1.76 5.09
CA MET A 1 -22.93 -1.91 5.43
C MET A 1 -22.29 -0.53 5.36
N PRO A 2 -21.55 -0.04 6.36
CA PRO A 2 -20.80 1.21 6.20
C PRO A 2 -19.73 0.94 5.15
N ALA A 3 -19.77 1.69 4.06
CA ALA A 3 -19.09 1.35 2.80
C ALA A 3 -17.56 1.20 2.95
N ASP A 4 -16.95 1.78 3.99
CA ASP A 4 -15.50 1.94 4.07
C ASP A 4 -14.79 1.00 5.06
N LYS A 5 -15.50 0.05 5.67
CA LYS A 5 -14.89 -0.89 6.65
C LYS A 5 -13.74 -1.71 6.04
N LEU A 6 -13.91 -2.12 4.78
CA LEU A 6 -12.88 -2.88 4.07
C LEU A 6 -11.67 -2.00 3.75
N GLY A 7 -11.90 -0.77 3.28
CA GLY A 7 -10.82 0.19 3.01
C GLY A 7 -10.03 0.50 4.28
N GLN A 8 -10.73 0.77 5.39
CA GLN A 8 -10.08 1.02 6.68
C GLN A 8 -9.28 -0.19 7.16
N TYR A 9 -9.77 -1.41 6.95
CA TYR A 9 -9.01 -2.62 7.27
C TYR A 9 -7.75 -2.75 6.40
N ILE A 10 -7.85 -2.54 5.09
CA ILE A 10 -6.71 -2.62 4.16
C ILE A 10 -5.61 -1.61 4.53
N HIS A 11 -5.99 -0.42 5.00
CA HIS A 11 -5.04 0.60 5.45
C HIS A 11 -4.59 0.44 6.91
N SER A 12 -5.10 -0.57 7.64
CA SER A 12 -4.74 -0.78 9.05
C SER A 12 -3.37 -1.44 9.19
N ASP A 13 -2.68 -1.12 10.29
CA ASP A 13 -1.41 -1.77 10.66
C ASP A 13 -1.54 -3.29 10.81
N LEU A 14 -2.72 -3.75 11.25
CA LEU A 14 -3.01 -5.17 11.39
C LEU A 14 -2.99 -5.88 10.03
N PHE A 15 -3.59 -5.28 9.01
CA PHE A 15 -3.54 -5.82 7.65
C PHE A 15 -2.11 -5.78 7.12
N LEU A 16 -1.41 -4.67 7.27
CA LEU A 16 -0.02 -4.53 6.83
C LEU A 16 0.88 -5.61 7.44
N LYS A 17 0.76 -5.85 8.76
CA LYS A 17 1.50 -6.91 9.45
C LYS A 17 1.21 -8.29 8.85
N ARG A 18 -0.06 -8.64 8.69
CA ARG A 18 -0.48 -9.95 8.12
C ARG A 18 -0.04 -10.12 6.68
N ALA A 19 -0.13 -9.07 5.88
CA ALA A 19 0.32 -9.07 4.49
C ALA A 19 1.83 -9.30 4.42
N ASN A 20 2.62 -8.59 5.23
CA ASN A 20 4.07 -8.76 5.29
C ASN A 20 4.47 -10.17 5.76
N GLU A 21 3.79 -10.73 6.76
CA GLU A 21 4.03 -12.11 7.21
C GLU A 21 3.74 -13.14 6.11
N ALA A 22 2.62 -12.99 5.40
CA ALA A 22 2.27 -13.88 4.28
C ALA A 22 3.27 -13.77 3.12
N VAL A 23 3.68 -12.55 2.75
CA VAL A 23 4.71 -12.32 1.73
C VAL A 23 6.04 -12.93 2.15
N ALA A 24 6.47 -12.74 3.40
CA ALA A 24 7.72 -13.30 3.90
C ALA A 24 7.72 -14.84 3.85
N LYS A 25 6.59 -15.49 4.17
CA LYS A 25 6.44 -16.94 4.04
C LYS A 25 6.57 -17.39 2.58
N ALA A 26 5.87 -16.74 1.66
CA ALA A 26 5.93 -17.06 0.24
C ALA A 26 7.34 -16.88 -0.33
N VAL A 27 8.05 -15.81 0.07
CA VAL A 27 9.45 -15.58 -0.36
C VAL A 27 10.35 -16.72 0.12
N ARG A 28 10.23 -17.15 1.38
CA ARG A 28 11.03 -18.27 1.91
C ARG A 28 10.79 -19.58 1.14
N GLU A 29 9.54 -19.85 0.77
CA GLU A 29 9.20 -21.04 -0.02
C GLU A 29 9.78 -20.97 -1.43
N LEU A 30 9.76 -19.79 -2.06
CA LEU A 30 10.38 -19.58 -3.37
C LEU A 30 11.91 -19.73 -3.31
N GLU A 31 12.55 -19.17 -2.28
CA GLU A 31 13.99 -19.28 -2.06
C GLU A 31 14.42 -20.74 -1.82
N ALA A 32 13.63 -21.52 -1.08
CA ALA A 32 13.87 -22.95 -0.89
C ALA A 32 13.81 -23.73 -2.21
N ASN A 33 13.04 -23.25 -3.19
CA ASN A 33 12.99 -23.80 -4.55
C ASN A 33 14.06 -23.19 -5.49
N GLY A 34 15.01 -22.41 -4.95
CA GLY A 34 16.09 -21.78 -5.72
C GLY A 34 15.67 -20.50 -6.48
N ILE A 35 14.45 -20.01 -6.29
CA ILE A 35 13.93 -18.81 -6.95
C ILE A 35 14.23 -17.60 -6.06
N LYS A 36 15.18 -16.77 -6.48
CA LYS A 36 15.55 -15.55 -5.73
C LYS A 36 14.57 -14.41 -6.01
N PRO A 37 14.07 -13.70 -4.99
CA PRO A 37 13.21 -12.53 -5.19
C PRO A 37 14.00 -11.40 -5.86
N VAL A 38 13.38 -10.73 -6.84
CA VAL A 38 13.89 -9.50 -7.46
C VAL A 38 13.03 -8.33 -7.00
N TYR A 39 13.60 -7.49 -6.15
CA TYR A 39 12.91 -6.30 -5.63
C TYR A 39 13.03 -5.15 -6.64
N ILE A 40 11.89 -4.73 -7.20
CA ILE A 40 11.82 -3.55 -8.06
C ILE A 40 11.48 -2.34 -7.19
N THR A 41 12.44 -1.44 -7.00
CA THR A 41 12.16 -0.16 -6.35
C THR A 41 11.40 0.73 -7.35
N ARG A 42 10.09 0.89 -7.15
CA ARG A 42 9.33 1.90 -7.91
C ARG A 42 9.74 3.28 -7.40
N ARG A 43 10.36 4.10 -8.24
CA ARG A 43 10.52 5.53 -7.93
C ARG A 43 9.12 6.11 -7.74
N HIS A 44 8.82 6.55 -6.53
CA HIS A 44 7.63 7.31 -6.23
C HIS A 44 7.78 8.68 -6.90
N GLN A 45 7.46 8.78 -8.20
CA GLN A 45 7.25 10.08 -8.84
C GLN A 45 6.12 10.72 -8.06
N GLY A 46 6.46 11.75 -7.28
CA GLY A 46 5.55 12.37 -6.33
C GLY A 46 4.19 12.62 -6.95
N LEU A 47 3.14 12.10 -6.31
CA LEU A 47 1.79 12.59 -6.48
C LEU A 47 1.76 14.04 -6.00
N SER A 48 2.27 14.97 -6.80
CA SER A 48 2.04 16.40 -6.66
C SER A 48 0.67 16.73 -7.27
N HIS A 49 -0.39 16.09 -6.77
CA HIS A 49 -1.71 16.68 -6.87
C HIS A 49 -1.78 17.77 -5.81
N THR A 50 -1.27 18.95 -6.17
CA THR A 50 -1.59 20.17 -5.44
C THR A 50 -3.08 20.42 -5.63
N ASN A 51 -3.88 20.13 -4.60
CA ASN A 51 -5.24 20.67 -4.53
C ASN A 51 -5.11 22.19 -4.37
N LYS A 52 -5.14 22.92 -5.49
CA LYS A 52 -5.49 24.35 -5.47
C LYS A 52 -6.96 24.45 -5.07
N SER A 53 -7.23 24.41 -3.77
CA SER A 53 -8.49 24.93 -3.23
C SER A 53 -8.45 26.45 -3.39
N ALA A 54 -8.88 26.93 -4.56
CA ALA A 54 -9.17 28.34 -4.75
C ALA A 54 -10.42 28.66 -3.93
N GLY A 55 -10.22 29.15 -2.71
CA GLY A 55 -11.25 29.84 -1.97
C GLY A 55 -11.70 31.07 -2.77
N LYS A 56 -12.99 31.10 -3.13
CA LYS A 56 -13.71 32.33 -3.41
C LYS A 56 -14.90 32.37 -2.48
N GLU A 57 -14.66 32.85 -1.26
CA GLU A 57 -15.66 33.62 -0.54
C GLU A 57 -15.66 35.03 -1.13
N GLN A 58 -16.82 35.50 -1.58
CA GLN A 58 -17.31 36.88 -1.50
C GLN A 58 -18.70 36.92 -2.15
N GLN A 59 -19.73 37.00 -1.31
CA GLN A 59 -21.00 37.66 -1.63
C GLN A 59 -20.96 39.04 -0.99
#